data_AF-A0A6N3T960-F1
#
_entry.id   AF-A0A6N3T960-F1
#
_cell.length_a   1.000
_cell.length_b   1.000
_cell.length_c   1.000
_cell.angle_alpha   90.00
_cell.angle_beta   90.00
_cell.angle_gamma   90.00
#
_symmetry.space_group_name_H-M   'P 1'
#
loop_
_entity.id
_entity.type
_entity.pdbx_description
1 polymer ?
#
loop_
_entity_poly.entity_id
_entity_poly.type
_entity_poly.pdbx_seq_one_letter_code
_entity_poly.pdbx_strand_id
1 'polypeptide(L)'
;MDFGQLQPGAHIRGLDTGGIAEIIQVRSFGPDALNLVFRVNGKIGERLLYRGDEIPFELVQPGRTYAFDADGALLRLVSEAWRLRLAHLFDPYLAITLSRIEALPHQITAVYGAMLPRQPLRFLLADDPGAGKTVMAGLLIKELLIRGIWNAA
;
A
#
# COMPACT_ATOMS: atom_id res chain seq x y z
N MET A 1 -16.85 17.96 -30.40
CA MET A 1 -16.04 17.66 -29.20
C MET A 1 -15.70 16.18 -29.18
N ASP A 2 -14.51 15.80 -28.72
CA ASP A 2 -14.18 14.39 -28.47
C ASP A 2 -14.46 14.04 -27.01
N PHE A 3 -15.45 13.18 -26.79
CA PHE A 3 -15.82 12.64 -25.49
C PHE A 3 -14.66 11.90 -24.80
N GLY A 4 -13.65 11.44 -25.54
CA GLY A 4 -12.45 10.79 -24.99
C GLY A 4 -11.58 11.67 -24.08
N GLN A 5 -11.72 13.00 -24.17
CA GLN A 5 -10.96 13.95 -23.34
C GLN A 5 -11.60 14.20 -21.97
N LEU A 6 -12.86 13.80 -21.79
CA LEU A 6 -13.59 13.93 -20.54
C LEU A 6 -13.31 12.71 -19.68
N GLN A 7 -12.28 12.79 -18.84
CA GLN A 7 -11.90 11.72 -17.91
C GLN A 7 -11.99 12.19 -16.46
N PRO A 8 -12.20 11.27 -15.49
CA PRO A 8 -12.05 11.58 -14.08
C PRO A 8 -10.72 12.29 -13.79
N GLY A 9 -10.76 13.32 -12.95
CA GLY A 9 -9.63 14.20 -12.62
C GLY A 9 -9.37 15.33 -13.63
N ALA A 10 -10.14 15.42 -14.72
CA ALA A 10 -10.00 16.53 -15.67
C ALA A 10 -10.56 17.84 -15.10
N HIS A 11 -9.89 18.96 -15.39
CA HIS A 11 -10.35 20.31 -15.05
C HIS A 11 -10.92 20.99 -16.29
N ILE A 12 -12.18 21.41 -16.21
CA ILE A 12 -12.94 21.93 -17.35
C ILE A 12 -13.65 23.23 -16.98
N ARG A 13 -13.54 24.24 -17.84
CA ARG A 13 -14.30 25.48 -17.73
C ARG A 13 -15.57 25.40 -18.59
N GLY A 14 -16.68 25.96 -18.09
CA GLY A 14 -17.95 26.06 -18.82
C GLY A 14 -19.01 25.01 -18.43
N LEU A 15 -18.66 24.02 -17.58
CA LEU A 15 -19.63 23.05 -17.04
C LEU A 15 -20.65 23.69 -16.09
N ASP A 16 -20.27 24.80 -15.45
CA ASP A 16 -21.11 25.67 -14.63
C ASP A 16 -20.77 27.15 -14.92
N THR A 17 -21.66 28.05 -14.52
CA THR A 17 -21.68 29.50 -14.82
C THR A 17 -20.51 30.32 -14.26
N GLY A 18 -19.61 29.76 -13.45
CA GLY A 18 -18.60 30.58 -12.77
C GLY A 18 -17.34 29.90 -12.24
N GLY A 19 -16.94 28.72 -12.72
CA GLY A 19 -15.74 28.08 -12.19
C GLY A 19 -15.11 27.00 -13.06
N ILE A 20 -13.90 26.59 -12.65
CA ILE A 20 -13.23 25.40 -13.17
C ILE A 20 -13.80 24.19 -12.42
N ALA A 21 -14.41 23.29 -13.17
CA ALA A 21 -15.00 22.06 -12.68
C ALA A 21 -13.97 20.93 -12.71
N GLU A 22 -13.75 20.28 -11.58
CA GLU A 22 -13.04 19.01 -11.50
C GLU A 22 -14.03 17.87 -11.79
N ILE A 23 -13.81 17.10 -12.84
CA ILE A 23 -14.61 15.89 -13.12
C ILE A 23 -14.29 14.84 -12.07
N ILE A 24 -15.29 14.44 -11.29
CA ILE A 24 -15.17 13.34 -10.32
C ILE A 24 -15.45 12.00 -11.03
N GLN A 25 -16.50 11.97 -11.86
CA GLN A 25 -16.97 10.74 -12.49
C GLN A 25 -17.53 11.02 -13.89
N VAL A 26 -17.30 10.06 -14.78
CA VAL A 26 -17.83 10.05 -16.14
C VAL A 26 -18.56 8.73 -16.36
N ARG A 27 -19.82 8.79 -16.80
CA ARG A 27 -20.61 7.60 -17.14
C ARG A 27 -21.19 7.74 -18.54
N SER A 28 -20.73 6.89 -19.45
CA SER A 28 -21.23 6.85 -20.83
C SER A 28 -22.52 6.06 -20.94
N PHE A 29 -23.46 6.58 -21.72
CA PHE A 29 -24.71 5.94 -22.08
C PHE A 29 -24.76 5.80 -23.61
N GLY A 30 -24.23 4.68 -24.11
CA GLY A 30 -24.05 4.49 -25.55
C GLY A 30 -23.02 5.45 -26.15
N PRO A 31 -23.04 5.66 -27.48
CA PRO A 31 -22.06 6.51 -28.15
C PRO A 31 -22.33 8.02 -27.96
N ASP A 32 -23.58 8.39 -27.70
CA ASP A 32 -24.03 9.78 -27.90
C ASP A 32 -24.41 10.52 -26.61
N ALA A 33 -24.25 9.90 -25.43
CA ALA A 33 -24.55 10.55 -24.17
C ALA A 33 -23.50 10.25 -23.09
N LEU A 34 -23.18 11.27 -22.30
CA LEU A 34 -22.28 11.22 -21.16
C LEU A 34 -22.92 11.90 -19.97
N ASN A 35 -22.95 11.23 -18.82
CA ASN A 35 -23.28 11.88 -17.56
C ASN A 35 -22.00 12.19 -16.78
N LEU A 36 -21.82 13.45 -16.41
CA LEU A 36 -20.68 13.96 -15.67
C LEU A 36 -21.10 14.34 -14.26
N VAL A 37 -20.38 13.82 -13.27
CA VAL A 37 -20.42 14.35 -11.90
C VAL A 37 -19.14 15.15 -11.70
N PHE A 38 -19.28 16.41 -11.31
CA PHE A 38 -18.16 17.33 -11.20
C PHE A 38 -18.24 18.19 -9.93
N ARG A 39 -17.12 18.74 -9.51
CA ARG A 39 -17.00 19.65 -8.37
C ARG A 39 -16.58 21.04 -8.83
N VAL A 40 -17.31 22.07 -8.43
CA VAL A 40 -16.98 23.49 -8.65
C VAL A 40 -17.09 24.22 -7.33
N ASN A 41 -16.04 24.94 -6.92
CA ASN A 41 -16.02 25.74 -5.69
C ASN A 41 -16.53 24.96 -4.45
N GLY A 42 -16.16 23.67 -4.35
CA GLY A 42 -16.56 22.78 -3.25
C GLY A 42 -17.97 22.20 -3.34
N LYS A 43 -18.80 22.60 -4.32
CA LYS A 43 -20.13 22.03 -4.56
C LYS A 43 -20.08 20.95 -5.64
N ILE A 44 -20.88 19.90 -5.45
CA ILE A 44 -21.04 18.83 -6.44
C ILE A 44 -22.22 19.16 -7.35
N GLY A 45 -22.00 19.02 -8.65
CA GLY A 45 -23.02 19.12 -9.69
C GLY A 45 -23.03 17.87 -10.57
N GLU A 46 -24.15 17.66 -11.24
CA GLU A 46 -24.35 16.60 -12.22
C GLU A 46 -24.86 17.20 -13.53
N ARG A 47 -24.35 16.73 -14.66
CA ARG A 47 -24.79 17.18 -15.98
C ARG A 47 -24.74 16.06 -17.00
N LEU A 48 -25.86 15.87 -17.69
CA LEU A 48 -25.98 15.02 -18.86
C LEU A 48 -25.61 15.84 -20.10
N LEU A 49 -24.67 15.32 -20.90
CA LEU A 49 -24.21 15.90 -22.16
C LEU A 49 -24.57 14.95 -23.30
N TYR A 50 -25.08 15.52 -24.39
CA TYR A 50 -25.34 14.80 -25.62
C TYR A 50 -24.35 15.17 -26.72
N ARG A 51 -24.07 14.21 -27.61
CA ARG A 51 -23.22 14.44 -28.78
C ARG A 51 -23.94 15.39 -29.74
N GLY A 52 -23.41 16.60 -29.87
CA GLY A 52 -24.04 17.68 -30.64
C GLY A 52 -24.42 18.90 -29.79
N ASP A 53 -24.34 18.82 -28.46
CA ASP A 53 -24.43 20.00 -27.61
C ASP A 53 -23.25 20.93 -27.90
N GLU A 54 -23.52 22.08 -28.53
CA GLU A 54 -22.54 23.15 -28.78
C GLU A 54 -22.34 24.02 -27.53
N ILE A 55 -22.00 23.39 -26.41
CA ILE A 55 -21.63 24.13 -25.20
C ILE A 55 -20.10 24.32 -25.25
N PRO A 56 -19.58 25.56 -25.20
CA PRO A 56 -18.15 25.80 -25.21
C PRO A 56 -17.56 25.38 -23.87
N PHE A 57 -17.07 24.13 -23.78
CA PHE A 57 -16.20 23.72 -22.69
C PHE A 57 -14.74 23.85 -23.10
N GLU A 58 -13.92 24.37 -22.18
CA GLU A 58 -12.47 24.48 -22.36
C GLU A 58 -11.80 23.52 -21.39
N LEU A 59 -11.01 22.58 -21.93
CA LEU A 59 -10.19 21.67 -21.13
C LEU A 59 -8.99 22.45 -20.59
N VAL A 60 -9.01 22.76 -19.30
CA VAL A 60 -7.91 23.47 -18.62
C VAL A 60 -6.78 22.50 -18.29
N GLN A 61 -7.13 21.29 -17.83
CA GLN A 61 -6.16 20.25 -17.51
C GLN A 61 -6.75 18.87 -17.82
N PRO A 62 -6.06 18.00 -18.58
CA PRO A 62 -6.52 16.65 -18.82
C PRO A 62 -6.50 15.83 -17.53
N GLY A 63 -7.56 15.06 -17.30
CA GLY A 63 -7.58 14.04 -16.25
C GLY A 63 -6.67 12.90 -16.65
N ARG A 64 -5.84 12.43 -15.72
CA ARG A 64 -5.04 11.22 -15.90
C ARG A 64 -5.33 10.27 -14.76
N THR A 65 -6.20 9.28 -15.00
CA THR A 65 -6.52 8.22 -14.01
C THR A 65 -5.28 7.46 -13.57
N TYR A 66 -4.31 7.28 -14.47
CA TYR A 66 -2.99 6.74 -14.18
C TYR A 66 -1.93 7.57 -14.90
N ALA A 67 -1.32 8.51 -14.19
CA ALA A 67 -0.31 9.39 -14.78
C ALA A 67 1.05 8.69 -14.97
N PHE A 68 1.34 7.63 -14.18
CA PHE A 68 2.60 6.85 -14.20
C PHE A 68 3.88 7.70 -14.21
N ASP A 69 3.81 8.93 -13.72
CA ASP A 69 4.87 9.94 -13.68
C ASP A 69 5.44 10.15 -12.27
N ALA A 70 5.14 9.21 -11.36
CA ALA A 70 5.73 9.18 -10.03
C ALA A 70 7.26 8.99 -10.09
N ASP A 71 7.96 9.47 -9.06
CA ASP A 71 9.40 9.27 -8.93
C ASP A 71 9.74 7.78 -8.82
N GLY A 72 10.39 7.24 -9.86
CA GLY A 72 10.81 5.84 -9.91
C GLY A 72 11.82 5.46 -8.81
N ALA A 73 12.64 6.41 -8.34
CA ALA A 73 13.57 6.15 -7.24
C ALA A 73 12.80 5.96 -5.93
N LEU A 74 11.78 6.78 -5.67
CA LEU A 74 10.91 6.64 -4.51
C LEU A 74 10.11 5.33 -4.56
N LEU A 75 9.56 4.99 -5.73
CA LEU A 75 8.86 3.71 -5.93
C LEU A 75 9.77 2.53 -5.61
N ARG A 76 11.00 2.53 -6.13
CA ARG A 76 12.00 1.49 -5.84
C ARG A 76 12.32 1.42 -4.36
N LEU A 77 12.56 2.57 -3.70
CA LEU A 77 12.89 2.62 -2.28
C LEU A 77 11.78 2.00 -1.41
N VAL A 78 10.53 2.40 -1.65
CA VAL A 78 9.37 1.85 -0.92
C VAL A 78 9.23 0.36 -1.19
N SER A 79 9.39 -0.08 -2.44
CA SER A 79 9.31 -1.51 -2.80
C SER A 79 10.38 -2.34 -2.08
N GLU A 80 11.62 -1.85 -2.02
CA GLU A 80 12.71 -2.52 -1.30
C GLU A 80 12.48 -2.53 0.21
N ALA A 81 11.96 -1.43 0.78
CA ALA A 81 11.60 -1.38 2.19
C ALA A 81 10.53 -2.42 2.55
N TRP A 82 9.51 -2.59 1.69
CA TRP A 82 8.49 -3.63 1.83
C TRP A 82 9.08 -5.02 1.69
N ARG A 83 9.97 -5.25 0.70
CA ARG A 83 10.65 -6.54 0.52
C ARG A 83 11.42 -6.96 1.78
N LEU A 84 12.14 -6.03 2.41
CA LEU A 84 12.88 -6.29 3.65
C LEU A 84 11.94 -6.51 4.84
N ARG A 85 10.90 -5.69 4.99
CA ARG A 85 9.91 -5.81 6.08
C ARG A 85 9.18 -7.16 6.04
N LEU A 86 8.86 -7.64 4.84
CA LEU A 86 8.12 -8.88 4.62
C LEU A 86 9.02 -10.10 4.42
N ALA A 87 10.34 -9.97 4.54
CA ALA A 87 11.28 -11.08 4.32
C ALA A 87 10.98 -12.30 5.21
N HIS A 88 10.39 -12.11 6.39
CA HIS A 88 10.03 -13.18 7.33
C HIS A 88 8.97 -14.14 6.80
N LEU A 89 8.24 -13.76 5.74
CA LEU A 89 7.29 -14.63 5.05
C LEU A 89 8.00 -15.69 4.21
N PHE A 90 9.27 -15.47 3.85
CA PHE A 90 10.05 -16.32 2.95
C PHE A 90 11.29 -16.92 3.61
N ASP A 91 11.78 -16.32 4.69
CA ASP A 91 12.86 -16.85 5.51
C ASP A 91 12.30 -17.22 6.91
N PRO A 92 12.09 -18.52 7.21
CA PRO A 92 11.63 -18.95 8.52
C PRO A 92 12.65 -18.71 9.63
N TYR A 93 13.92 -18.46 9.29
CA TYR A 93 15.04 -18.25 10.21
C TYR A 93 15.61 -16.83 10.14
N LEU A 94 14.79 -15.84 9.75
CA LEU A 94 15.26 -14.49 9.44
C LEU A 94 16.06 -13.81 10.56
N ALA A 95 15.72 -14.03 11.83
CA ALA A 95 16.49 -13.47 12.94
C ALA A 95 17.91 -14.03 13.01
N ILE A 96 18.15 -15.28 12.60
CA ILE A 96 19.50 -15.85 12.47
C ILE A 96 20.23 -15.13 11.33
N THR A 97 19.62 -15.06 10.14
CA THR A 97 20.19 -14.40 8.94
C THR A 97 20.60 -12.95 9.22
N LEU A 98 19.83 -12.23 10.05
CA LEU A 98 20.09 -10.83 10.40
C LEU A 98 20.99 -10.63 11.63
N SER A 99 21.52 -11.71 12.23
CA SER A 99 22.31 -11.64 13.46
C SER A 99 23.73 -12.15 13.23
N ARG A 100 24.70 -11.53 13.90
CA ARG A 100 26.09 -11.97 13.87
C ARG A 100 26.32 -13.08 14.90
N ILE A 101 25.75 -14.25 14.65
CA ILE A 101 25.85 -15.43 15.51
C ILE A 101 26.08 -16.68 14.67
N GLU A 102 26.64 -17.71 15.29
CA GLU A 102 26.61 -19.08 14.78
C GLU A 102 25.60 -19.86 15.63
N ALA A 103 24.39 -20.05 15.10
CA ALA A 103 23.31 -20.70 15.85
C ALA A 103 23.51 -22.23 15.85
N LEU A 104 23.61 -22.81 17.05
CA LEU A 104 23.78 -24.26 17.21
C LEU A 104 22.46 -25.01 16.94
N PRO A 105 22.50 -26.28 16.46
CA PRO A 105 21.30 -27.03 16.10
C PRO A 105 20.23 -27.11 17.19
N HIS A 106 20.64 -27.25 18.46
CA HIS A 106 19.70 -27.28 19.59
C HIS A 106 19.06 -25.91 19.84
N GLN A 107 19.79 -24.81 19.61
CA GLN A 107 19.26 -23.45 19.74
C GLN A 107 18.21 -23.17 18.66
N ILE A 108 18.46 -23.61 17.43
CA ILE A 108 17.50 -23.48 16.32
C ILE A 108 16.22 -24.26 16.66
N THR A 109 16.35 -25.53 17.06
CA THR A 109 15.20 -26.37 17.42
C THR A 109 14.43 -25.77 18.60
N ALA A 110 15.13 -25.27 19.61
CA ALA A 110 14.52 -24.65 20.78
C ALA A 110 13.71 -23.40 20.41
N VAL A 111 14.29 -22.47 19.65
CA VAL A 111 13.62 -21.22 19.29
C VAL A 111 12.51 -21.45 18.26
N TYR A 112 12.81 -22.07 17.13
CA TYR A 112 11.89 -22.14 15.98
C TYR A 112 10.92 -23.31 16.05
N GLY A 113 11.36 -24.44 16.60
CA GLY A 113 10.53 -25.64 16.74
C GLY A 113 9.65 -25.63 18.00
N ALA A 114 10.19 -25.12 19.11
CA ALA A 114 9.50 -25.20 20.41
C ALA A 114 8.98 -23.86 20.93
N MET A 115 9.69 -22.74 20.75
CA MET A 115 9.31 -21.47 21.37
C MET A 115 8.35 -20.64 20.53
N LEU A 116 8.78 -20.31 19.31
CA LEU A 116 8.09 -19.41 18.38
C LEU A 116 6.63 -19.84 18.07
N PRO A 117 6.30 -21.14 17.93
CA PRO A 117 4.92 -21.55 17.64
C PRO A 117 3.95 -21.47 18.82
N ARG A 118 4.44 -21.32 20.07
CA ARG A 118 3.54 -21.40 21.23
C ARG A 118 2.83 -20.08 21.49
N GLN A 119 1.54 -20.20 21.80
CA GLN A 119 0.71 -19.15 22.36
C GLN A 119 -0.06 -19.76 23.54
N PRO A 120 0.02 -19.19 24.77
CA PRO A 120 0.76 -17.99 25.16
C PRO A 120 2.28 -18.19 25.24
N LEU A 121 3.06 -17.11 25.09
CA LEU A 121 4.52 -17.11 25.15
C LEU A 121 5.02 -17.22 26.60
N ARG A 122 5.15 -18.45 27.12
CA ARG A 122 5.68 -18.72 28.47
C ARG A 122 6.66 -19.89 28.45
N PHE A 123 7.91 -19.64 28.84
CA PHE A 123 8.99 -20.60 28.78
C PHE A 123 9.97 -20.44 29.93
N LEU A 124 10.52 -21.56 30.39
CA LEU A 124 11.69 -21.61 31.26
C LEU A 124 12.84 -22.24 30.47
N LEU A 125 13.90 -21.46 30.23
CA LEU A 125 15.15 -21.95 29.66
C LEU A 125 16.03 -22.49 30.79
N ALA A 126 16.09 -23.81 30.94
CA ALA A 126 16.77 -24.48 32.05
C ALA A 126 17.94 -25.39 31.61
N ASP A 127 18.60 -25.08 30.49
CA ASP A 127 19.75 -25.86 30.01
C ASP A 127 20.98 -25.72 30.94
N ASP A 128 22.10 -26.34 30.57
CA ASP A 128 23.38 -26.16 31.26
C ASP A 128 23.92 -24.71 31.13
N PRO A 129 24.74 -24.24 32.08
CA PRO A 129 25.50 -22.99 31.91
C PRO A 129 26.33 -23.04 30.62
N GLY A 130 26.31 -21.95 29.85
CA GLY A 130 27.04 -21.88 28.57
C GLY A 130 26.30 -22.44 27.34
N ALA A 131 25.14 -23.08 27.48
CA ALA A 131 24.36 -23.62 26.35
C ALA A 131 23.78 -22.55 25.39
N GLY A 132 23.93 -21.26 25.72
CA GLY A 132 23.52 -20.14 24.87
C GLY A 132 22.08 -19.67 25.07
N LYS A 133 21.55 -19.76 26.31
CA LYS A 133 20.21 -19.24 26.67
C LYS A 133 19.99 -17.77 26.28
N THR A 134 21.01 -16.92 26.44
CA THR A 134 20.94 -15.51 26.04
C THR A 134 20.77 -15.36 24.52
N VAL A 135 21.46 -16.19 23.73
CA VAL A 135 21.33 -16.19 22.26
C VAL A 135 19.93 -16.63 21.86
N MET A 136 19.41 -17.69 22.47
CA MET A 136 18.04 -18.17 22.23
C MET A 136 16.98 -17.12 22.56
N ALA A 137 17.10 -16.46 23.72
CA ALA A 137 16.20 -15.39 24.11
C ALA A 137 16.25 -14.20 23.14
N GLY A 138 17.46 -13.77 22.73
CA GLY A 138 17.66 -12.70 21.77
C GLY A 138 17.06 -13.02 20.39
N LEU A 139 17.26 -14.25 19.91
CA LEU A 139 16.65 -14.73 18.67
C LEU A 139 15.12 -14.73 18.76
N LEU A 140 14.55 -15.26 19.84
CA LEU A 140 13.10 -15.28 20.04
C LEU A 140 12.51 -13.87 20.03
N ILE A 141 13.09 -12.93 20.78
CA ILE A 141 12.62 -11.53 20.82
C ILE A 141 12.70 -10.90 19.42
N LYS A 142 13.81 -11.10 18.71
CA LYS A 142 14.01 -10.54 17.38
C LYS A 142 13.00 -11.10 16.36
N GLU A 143 12.72 -12.40 16.40
CA GLU A 143 11.66 -13.02 15.59
C GLU A 143 10.28 -12.40 15.87
N LEU A 144 9.92 -12.25 17.15
CA LEU A 144 8.63 -11.68 17.55
C LEU A 144 8.46 -10.22 17.08
N LEU A 145 9.53 -9.42 17.15
CA LEU A 145 9.51 -8.03 16.66
C LEU A 145 9.38 -7.97 15.14
N ILE A 146 10.17 -8.77 14.41
CA ILE A 146 10.17 -8.80 12.94
C ILE A 146 8.80 -9.25 12.40
N ARG A 147 8.18 -10.24 13.06
CA ARG A 147 6.86 -10.79 12.67
C ARG A 147 5.69 -9.94 13.14
N GLY A 148 5.93 -8.90 13.95
CA GLY A 148 4.88 -8.05 14.51
C GLY A 148 4.01 -8.71 15.59
N ILE A 149 4.48 -9.82 16.19
CA ILE A 149 3.73 -10.60 17.20
C ILE A 149 3.94 -10.03 18.61
N TRP A 150 5.00 -9.25 18.84
CA TRP A 150 5.37 -8.71 20.15
C TRP A 150 4.26 -7.89 20.85
N ASN A 151 3.42 -7.19 20.09
CA ASN A 151 2.36 -6.33 20.64
C ASN A 151 0.97 -7.02 20.70
N ALA A 152 0.89 -8.34 20.47
CA ALA A 152 -0.36 -9.09 20.40
C ALA A 152 -0.75 -9.77 21.73
N ALA A 153 -0.19 -9.34 22.87
CA ALA A 153 -0.43 -9.90 24.20
C ALA A 153 -1.11 -8.88 25.14
#